data_AF-A0A353RCI4-F1
#
_entry.id   AF-A0A353RCI4-F1
#
_cell.length_a   1.000
_cell.length_b   1.000
_cell.length_c   1.000
_cell.angle_alpha   90.00
_cell.angle_beta   90.00
_cell.angle_gamma   90.00
#
_symmetry.space_group_name_H-M   'P 1'
#
loop_
_entity.id
_entity.type
_entity.pdbx_description
1 polymer ?
#
loop_
_entity_poly.entity_id
_entity_poly.type
_entity_poly.pdbx_seq_one_letter_code
_entity_poly.pdbx_strand_id
1 'polypeptide(L)'
;MKIRKITAVILAAVLAAALSACSAGEFGVSSTGAASSQAASSAPASAGAGQYEDSLAGLQKYLVAGASVSGSPDAMRADIIGAKSGVRYKYGYNGKDNVTLELYEFDPAKLNATARRILSEVRSGGSFTLMDEKVDAVLSDSGKYLMVFRDSSSDEKNKAYAENIKKLFRSFPPTA
;
A
#
# COMPACT_ATOMS: atom_id res chain seq x y z
N MET A 1 18.61 -48.34 6.89
CA MET A 1 20.07 -48.25 6.68
C MET A 1 20.38 -47.79 5.26
N LYS A 2 21.50 -47.05 5.09
CA LYS A 2 22.23 -46.72 3.83
C LYS A 2 22.06 -45.30 3.18
N ILE A 3 22.45 -44.26 3.93
CA ILE A 3 23.62 -43.36 3.73
C ILE A 3 24.04 -42.86 2.32
N ARG A 4 24.02 -41.50 2.22
CA ARG A 4 24.97 -40.49 1.66
C ARG A 4 25.16 -40.32 0.14
N LYS A 5 25.17 -39.04 -0.28
CA LYS A 5 26.38 -38.31 -0.72
C LYS A 5 26.17 -36.79 -0.59
N ILE A 6 27.06 -36.16 0.18
CA ILE A 6 27.25 -34.71 0.33
C ILE A 6 28.35 -34.33 -0.65
N THR A 7 28.23 -33.21 -1.35
CA THR A 7 29.37 -32.56 -2.00
C THR A 7 29.21 -31.05 -1.91
N ALA A 8 30.10 -30.44 -1.15
CA ALA A 8 30.39 -29.01 -1.12
C ALA A 8 31.66 -28.77 -1.93
N VAL A 9 31.72 -27.66 -2.68
CA VAL A 9 33.00 -27.08 -3.14
C VAL A 9 32.90 -25.56 -3.06
N ILE A 10 33.80 -24.99 -2.27
CA ILE A 10 34.09 -23.56 -2.12
C ILE A 10 35.19 -23.22 -3.14
N LEU A 11 35.10 -22.07 -3.81
CA LEU A 11 36.30 -21.39 -4.32
C LEU A 11 36.08 -19.86 -4.33
N ALA A 12 36.96 -19.17 -3.61
CA ALA A 12 37.04 -17.72 -3.50
C ALA A 12 38.19 -17.20 -4.37
N ALA A 13 38.05 -16.00 -4.97
CA ALA A 13 39.09 -15.02 -5.35
C ALA A 13 38.53 -14.07 -6.43
N VAL A 14 38.83 -12.78 -6.57
CA VAL A 14 39.52 -11.70 -5.82
C VAL A 14 39.39 -10.44 -6.70
N LEU A 15 39.28 -9.28 -6.06
CA LEU A 15 39.58 -7.89 -6.48
C LEU A 15 39.09 -7.24 -7.80
N ALA A 16 38.45 -6.08 -7.57
CA ALA A 16 38.77 -4.73 -8.04
C ALA A 16 38.52 -4.30 -9.51
N ALA A 17 37.58 -3.37 -9.66
CA ALA A 17 37.65 -2.04 -10.32
C ALA A 17 36.18 -1.56 -10.51
N ALA A 18 35.79 -0.29 -10.38
CA ALA A 18 36.51 0.95 -10.59
C ALA A 18 35.92 2.08 -9.72
N LEU A 19 36.79 2.98 -9.26
CA LEU A 19 36.38 4.32 -8.83
C LEU A 19 35.99 5.12 -10.07
N SER A 20 34.83 5.78 -10.04
CA SER A 20 34.49 6.81 -11.02
C SER A 20 33.85 7.99 -10.30
N ALA A 21 34.68 9.03 -10.19
CA ALA A 21 34.37 10.45 -10.19
C ALA A 21 33.24 10.96 -9.27
N CYS A 22 33.62 11.44 -8.08
CA CYS A 22 32.90 12.55 -7.46
C CYS A 22 33.72 13.82 -7.75
N SER A 23 33.32 14.56 -8.77
CA SER A 23 33.85 15.89 -9.07
C SER A 23 32.94 16.96 -8.49
N ALA A 24 33.57 17.92 -7.82
CA ALA A 24 33.13 19.29 -7.55
C ALA A 24 31.96 19.50 -6.57
N GLY A 25 32.31 20.08 -5.42
CA GLY A 25 31.37 20.73 -4.52
C GLY A 25 31.99 21.10 -3.17
N GLU A 26 33.09 21.84 -3.16
CA GLU A 26 33.57 22.53 -1.94
C GLU A 26 33.13 23.99 -1.97
N PHE A 27 32.15 24.36 -1.13
CA PHE A 27 32.15 25.64 -0.42
C PHE A 27 31.16 25.60 0.76
N GLY A 28 31.66 25.91 1.96
CA GLY A 28 30.86 26.60 2.98
C GLY A 28 30.65 25.89 4.32
N VAL A 29 31.61 26.08 5.22
CA VAL A 29 31.47 26.39 6.65
C VAL A 29 30.78 25.38 7.60
N SER A 30 31.63 24.81 8.46
CA SER A 30 31.47 24.36 9.86
C SER A 30 30.07 24.34 10.49
N SER A 31 29.70 23.20 11.10
CA SER A 31 29.32 23.05 12.53
C SER A 31 28.96 21.60 12.88
N THR A 32 29.61 21.07 13.91
CA THR A 32 29.16 20.07 14.91
C THR A 32 27.86 19.29 14.67
N GLY A 33 27.94 17.95 14.80
CA GLY A 33 26.86 17.20 15.45
C GLY A 33 26.61 15.78 14.93
N ALA A 34 26.80 14.83 15.85
CA ALA A 34 26.08 13.56 15.96
C ALA A 34 26.21 12.53 14.83
N ALA A 35 26.90 11.43 15.16
CA ALA A 35 26.64 10.12 14.58
C ALA A 35 25.14 9.79 14.68
N SER A 36 24.54 9.39 13.57
CA SER A 36 23.33 8.57 13.58
C SER A 36 23.40 7.60 12.42
N SER A 37 23.43 6.33 12.80
CA SER A 37 23.30 5.15 11.96
C SER A 37 22.11 5.30 11.02
N GLN A 38 22.42 5.49 9.74
CA GLN A 38 21.45 5.41 8.66
C GLN A 38 21.09 3.94 8.46
N ALA A 39 20.07 3.47 9.18
CA ALA A 39 19.38 2.25 8.82
C ALA A 39 18.69 2.50 7.48
N ALA A 40 19.27 1.93 6.42
CA ALA A 40 18.68 1.90 5.09
C ALA A 40 17.33 1.19 5.19
N SER A 41 16.27 1.97 5.35
CA SER A 41 14.91 1.51 5.09
C SER A 41 14.84 1.28 3.58
N SER A 42 14.87 0.03 3.16
CA SER A 42 14.46 -0.36 1.81
C SER A 42 13.01 0.06 1.63
N ALA A 43 12.82 1.26 1.10
CA ALA A 43 11.52 1.73 0.66
C ALA A 43 10.99 0.73 -0.38
N PRO A 44 9.68 0.41 -0.38
CA PRO A 44 9.09 -0.36 -1.46
C PRO A 44 9.42 0.38 -2.76
N ALA A 45 9.78 -0.39 -3.80
CA ALA A 45 10.07 0.14 -5.12
C ALA A 45 8.97 1.14 -5.49
N SER A 46 9.34 2.41 -5.68
CA SER A 46 8.40 3.46 -6.03
C SER A 46 7.72 3.03 -7.32
N ALA A 47 6.45 2.64 -7.21
CA ALA A 47 5.61 2.32 -8.34
C ALA A 47 5.46 3.63 -9.13
N GLY A 48 6.34 3.81 -10.13
CA GLY A 48 6.50 5.05 -10.85
C GLY A 48 5.19 5.54 -11.46
N ALA A 49 5.04 6.86 -11.55
CA ALA A 49 3.89 7.48 -12.18
C ALA A 49 3.70 6.99 -13.62
N GLY A 50 2.43 6.81 -14.02
CA GLY A 50 2.06 6.31 -15.35
C GLY A 50 2.06 4.78 -15.49
N GLN A 51 2.58 4.03 -14.53
CA GLN A 51 2.55 2.55 -14.56
C GLN A 51 1.15 1.98 -14.25
N TYR A 52 0.30 2.76 -13.59
CA TYR A 52 -1.02 2.35 -13.14
C TYR A 52 -2.05 3.36 -13.62
N GLU A 53 -3.07 2.88 -14.33
CA GLU A 53 -4.20 3.71 -14.76
C GLU A 53 -4.95 4.26 -13.54
N ASP A 54 -5.45 5.49 -13.62
CA ASP A 54 -6.34 6.07 -12.59
C ASP A 54 -7.74 5.45 -12.69
N SER A 55 -7.83 4.17 -12.32
CA SER A 55 -9.05 3.36 -12.27
C SER A 55 -9.00 2.35 -11.11
N LEU A 56 -10.14 1.76 -10.75
CA LEU A 56 -10.20 0.68 -9.76
C LEU A 56 -9.30 -0.51 -10.16
N ALA A 57 -9.17 -0.82 -11.45
CA ALA A 57 -8.28 -1.86 -11.93
C ALA A 57 -6.79 -1.50 -11.73
N GLY A 58 -6.43 -0.23 -11.97
CA GLY A 58 -5.09 0.26 -11.67
C GLY A 58 -4.77 0.24 -10.18
N LEU A 59 -5.72 0.63 -9.33
CA LEU A 59 -5.57 0.59 -7.87
C LEU A 59 -5.33 -0.84 -7.35
N GLN A 60 -6.09 -1.82 -7.85
CA GLN A 60 -5.90 -3.23 -7.50
C GLN A 60 -4.49 -3.70 -7.86
N LYS A 61 -4.03 -3.42 -9.09
CA LYS A 61 -2.66 -3.75 -9.53
C LYS A 61 -1.60 -3.07 -8.66
N TYR A 62 -1.82 -1.80 -8.30
CA TYR A 62 -0.90 -1.02 -7.48
C TYR A 62 -0.74 -1.61 -6.07
N LEU A 63 -1.84 -2.04 -5.43
CA LEU A 63 -1.79 -2.65 -4.10
C LEU A 63 -1.25 -4.08 -4.12
N VAL A 64 -1.51 -4.85 -5.18
CA VAL A 64 -0.88 -6.17 -5.36
C VAL A 64 0.64 -6.02 -5.46
N ALA A 65 1.12 -5.07 -6.26
CA ALA A 65 2.55 -4.83 -6.44
C ALA A 65 3.22 -4.21 -5.20
N GLY A 66 2.58 -3.23 -4.56
CA GLY A 66 3.17 -2.46 -3.46
C GLY A 66 2.97 -3.05 -2.06
N ALA A 67 1.92 -3.84 -1.86
CA ALA A 67 1.54 -4.38 -0.57
C ALA A 67 1.28 -5.89 -0.57
N SER A 68 1.55 -6.61 -1.66
CA SER A 68 1.30 -8.06 -1.74
C SER A 68 -0.14 -8.44 -1.36
N VAL A 69 -1.11 -7.59 -1.70
CA VAL A 69 -2.54 -7.97 -1.59
C VAL A 69 -2.75 -9.25 -2.40
N SER A 70 -3.45 -10.21 -1.81
CA SER A 70 -3.63 -11.53 -2.40
C SER A 70 -5.11 -11.90 -2.48
N GLY A 71 -5.40 -13.03 -3.11
CA GLY A 71 -6.77 -13.50 -3.35
C GLY A 71 -7.40 -12.89 -4.60
N SER A 72 -8.61 -13.37 -4.90
CA SER A 72 -9.41 -12.90 -6.03
C SER A 72 -10.42 -11.86 -5.56
N PRO A 73 -10.63 -10.76 -6.32
CA PRO A 73 -11.65 -9.78 -5.98
C PRO A 73 -13.05 -10.31 -6.29
N ASP A 74 -13.96 -10.17 -5.32
CA ASP A 74 -15.40 -10.31 -5.53
C ASP A 74 -16.03 -8.95 -5.83
N ALA A 75 -16.94 -8.87 -6.80
CA ALA A 75 -17.66 -7.65 -7.10
C ALA A 75 -18.59 -7.24 -5.94
N MET A 76 -18.62 -5.95 -5.61
CA MET A 76 -19.44 -5.38 -4.55
C MET A 76 -20.61 -4.56 -5.11
N ARG A 77 -21.70 -4.48 -4.34
CA ARG A 77 -22.82 -3.55 -4.58
C ARG A 77 -22.44 -2.13 -4.19
N ALA A 78 -21.57 -1.53 -5.01
CA ALA A 78 -21.02 -0.20 -4.81
C ALA A 78 -22.07 0.92 -4.90
N ASP A 79 -23.18 0.67 -5.58
CA ASP A 79 -24.31 1.58 -5.73
C ASP A 79 -24.94 1.97 -4.38
N ILE A 80 -24.90 1.08 -3.39
CA ILE A 80 -25.43 1.31 -2.04
C ILE A 80 -24.75 2.52 -1.37
N ILE A 81 -23.46 2.74 -1.63
CA ILE A 81 -22.70 3.88 -1.11
C ILE A 81 -22.54 5.00 -2.14
N GLY A 82 -23.19 4.88 -3.30
CA GLY A 82 -23.08 5.84 -4.41
C GLY A 82 -21.72 5.80 -5.14
N ALA A 83 -20.96 4.72 -5.00
CA ALA A 83 -19.74 4.50 -5.76
C ALA A 83 -20.06 3.96 -7.17
N LYS A 84 -19.19 4.23 -8.13
CA LYS A 84 -19.28 3.75 -9.52
C LYS A 84 -19.03 2.26 -9.61
N SER A 85 -18.05 1.76 -8.86
CA SER A 85 -17.70 0.34 -8.80
C SER A 85 -16.99 0.03 -7.49
N GLY A 86 -16.95 -1.26 -7.13
CA GLY A 86 -16.24 -1.71 -5.94
C GLY A 86 -15.97 -3.20 -5.94
N VAL A 87 -14.91 -3.59 -5.24
CA VAL A 87 -14.47 -4.97 -5.08
C VAL A 87 -14.12 -5.26 -3.63
N ARG A 88 -14.18 -6.53 -3.25
CA ARG A 88 -13.74 -7.04 -1.95
C ARG A 88 -12.75 -8.18 -2.11
N TYR A 89 -11.70 -8.15 -1.30
CA TYR A 89 -10.76 -9.23 -1.09
C TYR A 89 -10.94 -9.81 0.30
N LYS A 90 -10.81 -11.14 0.40
CA LYS A 90 -10.68 -11.86 1.66
C LYS A 90 -9.45 -12.76 1.58
N TYR A 91 -8.50 -12.57 2.48
CA TYR A 91 -7.25 -13.32 2.46
C TYR A 91 -6.60 -13.39 3.85
N GLY A 92 -5.57 -14.22 3.97
CA GLY A 92 -4.75 -14.32 5.18
C GLY A 92 -3.48 -13.49 5.07
N TYR A 93 -3.12 -12.78 6.14
CA TYR A 93 -1.79 -12.18 6.31
C TYR A 93 -1.32 -12.44 7.73
N ASN A 94 -0.17 -13.12 7.89
CA ASN A 94 0.34 -13.57 9.19
C ASN A 94 -0.75 -14.26 10.04
N GLY A 95 -1.59 -15.05 9.36
CA GLY A 95 -2.85 -15.59 9.87
C GLY A 95 -3.65 -16.18 8.71
N LYS A 96 -4.80 -16.78 9.01
CA LYS A 96 -5.70 -17.37 8.01
C LYS A 96 -7.01 -16.59 7.97
N ASP A 97 -7.40 -16.15 6.77
CA ASP A 97 -8.68 -15.49 6.49
C ASP A 97 -9.01 -14.30 7.42
N ASN A 98 -7.98 -13.60 7.91
CA ASN A 98 -8.09 -12.53 8.89
C ASN A 98 -8.26 -11.14 8.27
N VAL A 99 -7.95 -10.97 6.97
CA VAL A 99 -8.01 -9.67 6.30
C VAL A 99 -9.22 -9.60 5.37
N THR A 100 -9.97 -8.51 5.50
CA THR A 100 -10.97 -8.06 4.51
C THR A 100 -10.58 -6.67 4.01
N LEU A 101 -10.40 -6.55 2.70
CA LEU A 101 -10.09 -5.28 2.02
C LEU A 101 -11.17 -5.00 1.00
N GLU A 102 -11.89 -3.90 1.16
CA GLU A 102 -12.85 -3.40 0.17
C GLU A 102 -12.32 -2.11 -0.46
N LEU A 103 -12.45 -2.01 -1.78
CA LEU A 103 -12.00 -0.88 -2.57
C LEU A 103 -13.16 -0.37 -3.41
N TYR A 104 -13.36 0.94 -3.42
CA TYR A 104 -14.44 1.59 -4.16
C TYR A 104 -13.90 2.76 -4.98
N GLU A 105 -14.41 2.91 -6.20
CA GLU A 105 -14.16 4.05 -7.09
C GLU A 105 -15.42 4.91 -7.17
N PHE A 106 -15.28 6.20 -6.94
CA PHE A 106 -16.33 7.20 -7.16
C PHE A 106 -16.12 7.93 -8.48
N ASP A 107 -17.22 8.38 -9.09
CA ASP A 107 -17.17 9.31 -10.22
C ASP A 107 -17.33 10.75 -9.68
N PRO A 108 -16.25 11.55 -9.60
CA PRO A 108 -16.32 12.91 -9.05
C PRO A 108 -17.25 13.83 -9.85
N ALA A 109 -17.49 13.54 -11.14
CA ALA A 109 -18.42 14.31 -11.96
C ALA A 109 -19.89 13.92 -11.73
N LYS A 110 -20.15 12.76 -11.11
CA LYS A 110 -21.50 12.17 -10.96
C LYS A 110 -21.80 11.68 -9.54
N LEU A 111 -21.35 12.42 -8.53
CA LEU A 111 -21.68 12.09 -7.14
C LEU A 111 -23.18 12.30 -6.87
N ASN A 112 -23.84 11.32 -6.26
CA ASN A 112 -25.20 11.47 -5.74
C ASN A 112 -25.18 11.97 -4.27
N ALA A 113 -26.35 12.15 -3.66
CA ALA A 113 -26.45 12.63 -2.29
C ALA A 113 -25.77 11.68 -1.28
N THR A 114 -25.93 10.37 -1.47
CA THR A 114 -25.31 9.32 -0.65
C THR A 114 -23.79 9.38 -0.72
N ALA A 115 -23.23 9.44 -1.92
CA ALA A 115 -21.79 9.52 -2.14
C ALA A 115 -21.19 10.78 -1.49
N ARG A 116 -21.83 11.94 -1.68
CA ARG A 116 -21.38 13.20 -1.03
C ARG A 116 -21.36 13.09 0.49
N ARG A 117 -22.42 12.52 1.08
CA ARG A 117 -22.51 12.30 2.53
C ARG A 117 -21.37 11.41 3.01
N ILE A 118 -21.21 10.22 2.43
CA ILE A 118 -20.19 9.24 2.84
C ILE A 118 -18.77 9.82 2.68
N LEU A 119 -18.46 10.43 1.53
CA LEU A 119 -17.16 11.04 1.30
C LEU A 119 -16.86 12.18 2.31
N SER A 120 -17.89 12.92 2.72
CA SER A 120 -17.76 13.96 3.74
C SER A 120 -17.52 13.37 5.13
N GLU A 121 -18.27 12.34 5.53
CA GLU A 121 -18.12 11.65 6.82
C GLU A 121 -16.73 11.01 6.95
N VAL A 122 -16.26 10.33 5.90
CA VAL A 122 -14.93 9.71 5.93
C VAL A 122 -13.83 10.76 5.98
N ARG A 123 -13.98 11.87 5.26
CA ARG A 123 -12.99 12.97 5.28
C ARG A 123 -12.88 13.63 6.64
N SER A 124 -13.99 13.77 7.38
CA SER A 124 -13.99 14.44 8.70
C SER A 124 -13.73 13.49 9.87
N GLY A 125 -14.20 12.24 9.78
CA GLY A 125 -14.24 11.31 10.91
C GLY A 125 -13.61 9.94 10.65
N GLY A 126 -13.04 9.70 9.47
CA GLY A 126 -12.38 8.43 9.12
C GLY A 126 -13.34 7.22 9.07
N SER A 127 -14.65 7.48 8.97
CA SER A 127 -15.70 6.46 8.98
C SER A 127 -16.98 7.02 8.37
N PHE A 128 -17.91 6.15 8.01
CA PHE A 128 -19.25 6.54 7.57
C PHE A 128 -20.31 5.62 8.20
N THR A 129 -21.55 6.09 8.26
CA THR A 129 -22.67 5.26 8.72
C THR A 129 -23.42 4.63 7.56
N LEU A 130 -23.61 3.31 7.62
CA LEU A 130 -24.39 2.52 6.70
C LEU A 130 -25.32 1.59 7.48
N MET A 131 -26.64 1.73 7.30
CA MET A 131 -27.65 0.92 8.00
C MET A 131 -27.42 0.87 9.53
N ASP A 132 -27.17 2.05 10.12
CA ASP A 132 -26.86 2.24 11.55
C ASP A 132 -25.55 1.61 12.05
N GLU A 133 -24.78 0.96 11.17
CA GLU A 133 -23.43 0.49 11.47
C GLU A 133 -22.41 1.56 11.09
N LYS A 134 -21.45 1.80 12.00
CA LYS A 134 -20.29 2.64 11.73
C LYS A 134 -19.20 1.82 11.05
N VAL A 135 -18.81 2.23 9.84
CA VAL A 135 -17.79 1.57 9.03
C VAL A 135 -16.56 2.46 8.95
N ASP A 136 -15.44 2.00 9.49
CA ASP A 136 -14.16 2.69 9.37
C ASP A 136 -13.65 2.62 7.93
N ALA A 137 -13.21 3.76 7.40
CA ALA A 137 -12.80 3.87 6.03
C ALA A 137 -11.68 4.90 5.85
N VAL A 138 -10.94 4.74 4.76
CA VAL A 138 -9.88 5.66 4.35
C VAL A 138 -10.22 6.20 2.97
N LEU A 139 -10.09 7.50 2.81
CA LEU A 139 -10.20 8.17 1.51
C LEU A 139 -8.80 8.33 0.90
N SER A 140 -8.68 8.14 -0.41
CA SER A 140 -7.44 8.46 -1.13
C SER A 140 -7.20 9.96 -1.15
N ASP A 141 -5.95 10.40 -1.36
CA ASP A 141 -5.61 11.83 -1.41
C ASP A 141 -6.24 12.51 -2.64
N SER A 142 -6.45 11.74 -3.72
CA SER A 142 -7.24 12.15 -4.89
C SER A 142 -8.74 12.35 -4.59
N GLY A 143 -9.24 11.83 -3.46
CA GLY A 143 -10.66 11.86 -3.09
C GLY A 143 -11.57 10.97 -3.93
N LYS A 144 -11.01 10.26 -4.92
CA LYS A 144 -11.74 9.42 -5.88
C LYS A 144 -11.97 7.99 -5.38
N TYR A 145 -11.12 7.50 -4.48
CA TYR A 145 -11.19 6.13 -3.98
C TYR A 145 -11.48 6.09 -2.49
N LEU A 146 -12.21 5.05 -2.07
CA LEU A 146 -12.46 4.74 -0.67
C LEU A 146 -12.06 3.29 -0.39
N MET A 147 -11.45 3.07 0.77
CA MET A 147 -11.04 1.76 1.25
C MET A 147 -11.67 1.46 2.59
N VAL A 148 -12.20 0.25 2.74
CA VAL A 148 -12.52 -0.34 4.05
C VAL A 148 -11.51 -1.46 4.29
N PHE A 149 -10.76 -1.38 5.39
CA PHE A 149 -9.76 -2.38 5.73
C PHE A 149 -10.03 -2.92 7.13
N ARG A 150 -10.23 -4.24 7.24
CA ARG A 150 -10.42 -4.93 8.51
C ARG A 150 -9.40 -6.05 8.61
N ASP A 151 -8.69 -6.11 9.71
CA ASP A 151 -7.85 -7.24 10.10
C ASP A 151 -8.28 -7.69 11.49
N SER A 152 -8.63 -8.97 11.64
CA SER A 152 -9.00 -9.54 12.94
C SER A 152 -7.79 -9.87 13.83
N SER A 153 -6.57 -9.80 13.30
CA SER A 153 -5.33 -9.97 14.07
C SER A 153 -4.89 -8.64 14.69
N SER A 154 -4.42 -8.70 15.94
CA SER A 154 -3.84 -7.56 16.67
C SER A 154 -2.31 -7.54 16.69
N ASP A 155 -1.66 -8.46 15.97
CA ASP A 155 -0.19 -8.60 15.94
C ASP A 155 0.49 -7.37 15.34
N GLU A 156 1.71 -7.06 15.78
CA GLU A 156 2.46 -5.90 15.30
C GLU A 156 2.75 -5.97 13.79
N LYS A 157 3.01 -7.17 13.26
CA LYS A 157 3.21 -7.39 11.82
C LYS A 157 1.94 -7.06 11.01
N ASN A 158 0.78 -7.41 11.54
CA ASN A 158 -0.52 -7.12 10.93
C ASN A 158 -0.83 -5.62 10.97
N LYS A 159 -0.53 -4.95 12.08
CA LYS A 159 -0.63 -3.49 12.19
C LYS A 159 0.28 -2.78 11.19
N ALA A 160 1.55 -3.18 11.11
CA ALA A 160 2.49 -2.60 10.15
C ALA A 160 2.05 -2.81 8.69
N TYR A 161 1.48 -3.97 8.39
CA TYR A 161 0.90 -4.28 7.09
C TYR A 161 -0.31 -3.38 6.76
N ALA A 162 -1.23 -3.23 7.71
CA ALA A 162 -2.40 -2.35 7.57
C ALA A 162 -1.98 -0.89 7.30
N GLU A 163 -0.98 -0.39 8.04
CA GLU A 163 -0.47 0.97 7.83
C GLU A 163 0.22 1.13 6.48
N ASN A 164 0.97 0.12 6.00
CA ASN A 164 1.55 0.13 4.66
C ASN A 164 0.48 0.17 3.56
N ILE A 165 -0.56 -0.65 3.67
CA ILE A 165 -1.70 -0.63 2.73
C ILE A 165 -2.36 0.75 2.72
N LYS A 166 -2.70 1.30 3.90
CA LYS A 166 -3.34 2.62 4.00
C LYS A 166 -2.48 3.71 3.39
N LYS A 167 -1.16 3.66 3.60
CA LYS A 167 -0.20 4.60 3.02
C LYS A 167 -0.22 4.53 1.49
N LEU A 168 -0.07 3.34 0.93
CA LEU A 168 -0.08 3.13 -0.52
C LEU A 168 -1.43 3.53 -1.14
N PHE A 169 -2.53 3.12 -0.50
CA PHE A 169 -3.88 3.47 -0.95
C PHE A 169 -4.09 5.00 -1.00
N ARG A 170 -3.64 5.74 0.02
CA ARG A 170 -3.75 7.21 0.05
C ARG A 170 -3.02 7.86 -1.12
N SER A 171 -1.82 7.39 -1.43
CA SER A 171 -0.99 7.93 -2.51
C SER A 171 -1.42 7.51 -3.92
N PHE A 172 -2.58 6.86 -4.09
CA PHE A 172 -3.07 6.46 -5.41
C PHE A 172 -3.99 7.52 -6.06
N PRO A 173 -3.84 7.80 -7.37
CA PRO A 173 -2.80 7.30 -8.27
C PRO A 173 -1.43 7.91 -7.95
N PRO A 174 -0.31 7.17 -8.14
CA PRO A 174 1.02 7.69 -7.88
C PRO A 174 1.33 8.88 -8.80
N THR A 175 1.66 10.02 -8.20
CA THR A 175 2.10 11.22 -8.92
C THR A 175 3.56 11.09 -9.36
N ALA A 176 3.90 11.72 -10.48
CA ALA A 176 5.25 11.75 -11.04
C ALA A 176 6.20 12.63 -10.22
#